data_AF-A0A0F8X1P5-F1
#
_entry.id   AF-A0A0F8X1P5-F1
#
_cell.length_a   1.000
_cell.length_b   1.000
_cell.length_c   1.000
_cell.angle_alpha   90.00
_cell.angle_beta   90.00
_cell.angle_gamma   90.00
#
_symmetry.space_group_name_H-M   'P 1'
#
loop_
_entity.id
_entity.type
_entity.pdbx_description
1 polymer ?
#
loop_
_entity_poly.entity_id
_entity_poly.type
_entity_poly.pdbx_seq_one_letter_code
_entity_poly.pdbx_strand_id
1 'polypeptide(L)'
;MSTLVVRQRSWRPALLAWAIEVRGQPYVWGETDCGALVCKALRLQFGVELFAALPPWSSARSALRAWGVLLKEAGGGYATLLSRMGATEVRGRVRGRWPMGTILISREDVGPLPALGIYVDPIVVQSDQECGVQWSDPSTADIESAWLFEQVVLNHG
;
A
#
# COMPACT_ATOMS: atom_id res chain seq x y z
N MET A 1 -9.14 -21.53 -11.67
CA MET A 1 -9.17 -22.13 -10.31
C MET A 1 -8.67 -21.08 -9.35
N SER A 2 -9.52 -20.58 -8.45
CA SER A 2 -9.11 -19.58 -7.46
C SER A 2 -8.37 -20.29 -6.33
N THR A 3 -7.06 -20.17 -6.28
CA THR A 3 -6.27 -20.64 -5.14
C THR A 3 -6.70 -19.85 -3.91
N LEU A 4 -7.34 -20.51 -2.94
CA LEU A 4 -7.71 -19.89 -1.68
C LEU A 4 -6.43 -19.56 -0.91
N VAL A 5 -6.02 -18.29 -0.94
CA VAL A 5 -4.88 -17.82 -0.14
C VAL A 5 -5.36 -17.64 1.31
N VAL A 6 -4.94 -18.54 2.19
CA VAL A 6 -5.34 -18.53 3.61
C VAL A 6 -4.36 -17.66 4.40
N ARG A 7 -4.87 -16.80 5.29
CA ARG A 7 -4.02 -15.98 6.17
C ARG A 7 -3.26 -16.86 7.17
N GLN A 8 -2.01 -16.53 7.47
CA GLN A 8 -1.19 -17.26 8.44
C GLN A 8 -1.72 -17.13 9.87
N ARG A 9 -1.73 -18.18 10.69
CA ARG A 9 -2.28 -18.13 12.06
C ARG A 9 -1.78 -16.95 12.91
N SER A 10 -0.51 -16.56 12.76
CA SER A 10 0.15 -15.48 13.50
C SER A 10 0.18 -14.13 12.77
N TRP A 11 -0.60 -13.94 11.70
CA TRP A 11 -0.48 -12.73 10.88
C TRP A 11 -0.79 -11.43 11.63
N ARG A 12 -1.77 -11.44 12.55
CA ARG A 12 -2.17 -10.25 13.33
C ARG A 12 -1.02 -9.70 14.18
N PRO A 13 -0.43 -10.49 15.12
CA PRO A 13 0.68 -9.99 15.92
C PRO A 13 1.90 -9.64 15.07
N ALA A 14 2.15 -10.37 13.97
CA ALA A 14 3.25 -10.05 13.06
C ALA A 14 3.05 -8.70 12.35
N LEU A 15 1.84 -8.43 11.87
CA LEU A 15 1.49 -7.16 11.23
C LEU A 15 1.57 -5.99 12.22
N LEU A 16 1.12 -6.18 13.46
CA LEU A 16 1.22 -5.15 14.50
C LEU A 16 2.68 -4.86 14.88
N ALA A 17 3.49 -5.89 15.11
CA ALA A 17 4.90 -5.73 15.44
C ALA A 17 5.65 -5.01 14.32
N TRP A 18 5.38 -5.40 13.07
CA TRP A 18 5.92 -4.72 11.90
C TRP A 18 5.48 -3.26 11.82
N ALA A 19 4.20 -2.96 12.03
CA ALA A 19 3.72 -1.58 12.01
C ALA A 19 4.47 -0.70 13.02
N ILE A 20 4.79 -1.24 14.21
CA ILE A 20 5.56 -0.55 15.26
C ILE A 20 6.99 -0.30 14.80
N GLU A 21 7.62 -1.31 14.19
CA GLU A 21 8.99 -1.24 13.68
C GLU A 21 9.15 -0.17 12.59
N VAL A 22 8.20 -0.08 11.66
CA VAL A 22 8.28 0.87 10.54
C VAL A 22 7.86 2.29 10.91
N ARG A 23 7.24 2.50 12.06
CA ARG A 23 6.72 3.81 12.45
C ARG A 23 7.82 4.87 12.47
N GLY A 24 7.61 5.97 11.74
CA GLY A 24 8.54 7.09 11.69
C GLY A 24 9.80 6.84 10.88
N GLN A 25 9.92 5.70 10.19
CA GLN A 25 11.01 5.46 9.25
C GLN A 25 10.88 6.43 8.06
N PRO A 26 12.01 6.90 7.49
CA PRO A 26 11.99 7.80 6.34
C PRO A 26 11.43 7.10 5.11
N TYR A 27 10.98 7.89 4.13
CA TYR A 27 10.55 7.38 2.84
C TYR A 27 11.74 6.87 2.03
N VAL A 28 11.70 5.61 1.61
CA VAL A 28 12.71 4.96 0.77
C VAL A 28 12.00 4.09 -0.26
N TRP A 29 12.28 4.37 -1.53
CA TRP A 29 11.77 3.57 -2.65
C TRP A 29 12.22 2.11 -2.55
N GLY A 30 11.27 1.19 -2.62
CA GLY A 30 11.49 -0.25 -2.54
C GLY A 30 11.46 -0.80 -1.11
N GLU A 31 11.43 0.06 -0.10
CA GLU A 31 11.58 -0.34 1.30
C GLU A 31 10.41 0.13 2.16
N THR A 32 10.16 1.44 2.19
CA THR A 32 9.14 2.08 3.04
C THR A 32 8.13 2.90 2.26
N ASP A 33 8.24 2.98 0.93
CA ASP A 33 7.16 3.53 0.10
C ASP A 33 5.85 2.72 0.25
N CYS A 34 4.71 3.34 -0.03
CA CYS A 34 3.42 2.72 0.24
C CYS A 34 3.16 1.43 -0.57
N GLY A 35 3.78 1.26 -1.75
CA GLY A 35 3.76 -0.01 -2.49
C GLY A 35 4.57 -1.10 -1.77
N ALA A 36 5.75 -0.78 -1.27
CA ALA A 36 6.59 -1.69 -0.49
C ALA A 36 5.90 -2.09 0.83
N LEU A 37 5.28 -1.13 1.53
CA LEU A 37 4.49 -1.39 2.74
C LEU A 37 3.34 -2.38 2.48
N VAL A 38 2.61 -2.21 1.37
CA VAL A 38 1.53 -3.13 0.98
C VAL A 38 2.08 -4.53 0.68
N CYS A 39 3.17 -4.63 -0.09
CA CYS A 39 3.81 -5.92 -0.39
C CYS A 39 4.22 -6.65 0.90
N LYS A 40 4.82 -5.92 1.86
CA LYS A 40 5.22 -6.47 3.16
C LYS A 40 4.01 -6.89 3.99
N ALA A 41 2.97 -6.06 4.08
CA ALA A 41 1.75 -6.38 4.81
C ALA A 41 1.05 -7.64 4.25
N LEU A 42 1.00 -7.79 2.93
CA LEU A 42 0.45 -8.99 2.29
C LEU A 42 1.29 -10.23 2.58
N ARG A 43 2.62 -10.11 2.50
CA ARG A 43 3.54 -11.21 2.85
C ARG A 43 3.35 -11.66 4.31
N LEU A 44 3.19 -10.73 5.25
CA LEU A 44 2.91 -11.05 6.65
C LEU A 44 1.52 -11.68 6.85
N GLN A 45 0.53 -11.26 6.05
CA GLN A 45 -0.82 -11.80 6.10
C GLN A 45 -0.91 -13.23 5.58
N PHE A 46 -0.27 -13.50 4.45
CA PHE A 46 -0.48 -14.74 3.70
C PHE A 46 0.73 -15.69 3.73
N GLY A 47 1.87 -15.25 4.24
CA GLY A 47 3.09 -16.06 4.31
C GLY A 47 3.79 -16.28 2.99
N VAL A 48 3.25 -15.70 1.92
CA VAL A 48 3.76 -15.81 0.57
C VAL A 48 3.91 -14.42 -0.02
N GLU A 49 4.92 -14.28 -0.87
CA GLU A 49 5.14 -13.05 -1.60
C GLU A 49 4.20 -13.01 -2.80
N LEU A 50 3.01 -12.43 -2.60
CA LEU A 50 1.96 -12.35 -3.63
C LEU A 50 2.43 -11.60 -4.90
N PHE A 51 3.47 -10.80 -4.75
CA PHE A 51 4.09 -10.01 -5.81
C PHE A 51 5.54 -10.41 -6.08
N ALA A 52 5.92 -11.68 -5.87
CA ALA A 52 7.30 -12.16 -6.10
C ALA A 52 7.83 -11.91 -7.52
N ALA A 53 6.94 -11.72 -8.50
CA ALA A 53 7.31 -11.38 -9.87
C ALA A 53 7.58 -9.88 -10.11
N LEU A 54 7.31 -9.02 -9.12
CA LEU A 54 7.62 -7.60 -9.25
C LEU A 54 9.14 -7.41 -9.30
N PRO A 55 9.68 -6.77 -10.36
CA PRO A 55 11.07 -6.40 -10.36
C PRO A 55 11.32 -5.40 -9.22
N PRO A 56 12.49 -5.47 -8.56
CA PRO A 56 12.81 -4.51 -7.50
C PRO A 56 12.79 -3.08 -8.06
N TRP A 57 12.43 -2.12 -7.21
CA TRP A 57 12.44 -0.70 -7.55
C TRP A 57 13.18 0.10 -6.49
N SER A 58 13.84 1.17 -6.93
CA SER A 58 14.59 2.10 -6.07
C SER A 58 14.34 3.57 -6.44
N SER A 59 13.36 3.80 -7.31
CA SER A 59 12.95 5.12 -7.80
C SER A 59 11.50 5.11 -8.23
N ALA A 60 10.90 6.29 -8.31
CA ALA A 60 9.55 6.51 -8.81
C ALA A 60 9.33 5.87 -10.20
N ARG A 61 10.28 6.10 -11.12
CA ARG A 61 10.22 5.55 -12.49
C ARG A 61 10.29 4.03 -12.51
N SER A 62 11.14 3.41 -11.68
CA SER A 62 11.22 1.95 -11.61
C SER A 62 9.99 1.35 -10.91
N ALA A 63 9.42 2.04 -9.92
CA ALA A 63 8.19 1.60 -9.26
C ALA A 63 7.05 1.54 -10.28
N LEU A 64 6.87 2.59 -11.09
CA LEU A 64 5.87 2.60 -12.18
C LEU A 64 6.05 1.45 -13.17
N ARG A 65 7.29 1.09 -13.50
CA ARG A 65 7.55 -0.06 -14.37
C ARG A 65 7.21 -1.36 -13.70
N ALA A 66 7.63 -1.56 -12.46
CA ALA A 66 7.37 -2.76 -11.69
C ALA A 66 5.86 -3.00 -11.56
N TRP A 67 5.16 -2.01 -11.03
CA TRP A 67 3.72 -2.03 -10.85
C TRP A 67 2.98 -2.08 -12.20
N GLY A 68 3.50 -1.43 -13.25
CA GLY A 68 2.93 -1.47 -14.60
C GLY A 68 3.00 -2.84 -15.28
N VAL A 69 3.92 -3.73 -14.88
CA VAL A 69 3.91 -5.14 -15.32
C VAL A 69 2.66 -5.85 -14.80
N LEU A 70 2.34 -5.69 -13.51
CA LEU A 70 1.15 -6.30 -12.92
C LEU A 70 -0.15 -5.79 -13.56
N LEU A 71 -0.22 -4.51 -13.94
CA LEU A 71 -1.39 -3.96 -14.62
C LEU A 71 -1.70 -4.62 -15.95
N LYS A 72 -0.65 -4.86 -16.76
CA LYS A 72 -0.79 -5.49 -18.07
C LYS A 72 -1.36 -6.89 -17.95
N GLU A 73 -0.99 -7.62 -16.90
CA GLU A 73 -1.50 -8.96 -16.62
C GLU A 73 -2.93 -8.94 -16.05
N ALA A 74 -3.27 -7.92 -15.26
CA ALA A 74 -4.58 -7.81 -14.60
C ALA A 74 -5.71 -7.32 -15.52
N GLY A 75 -5.37 -6.67 -16.64
CA GLY A 75 -6.33 -6.13 -17.60
C GLY A 75 -7.16 -4.94 -17.07
N GLY A 76 -6.58 -4.13 -16.19
CA GLY A 76 -7.24 -2.97 -15.55
C GLY A 76 -6.24 -2.03 -14.86
N GLY A 77 -6.74 -1.02 -14.14
CA GLY A 77 -5.90 -0.10 -13.34
C GLY A 77 -5.49 -0.67 -11.98
N TYR A 78 -4.65 0.05 -11.24
CA TYR A 78 -4.09 -0.42 -9.95
C TYR A 78 -5.16 -0.69 -8.90
N ALA A 79 -6.13 0.21 -8.80
CA ALA A 79 -7.30 0.02 -7.93
C ALA A 79 -8.03 -1.28 -8.27
N THR A 80 -8.24 -1.58 -9.56
CA THR A 80 -8.91 -2.82 -9.99
C THR A 80 -8.15 -4.07 -9.56
N LEU A 81 -6.82 -4.10 -9.73
CA LEU A 81 -5.99 -5.23 -9.32
C LEU A 81 -6.08 -5.45 -7.81
N LEU A 82 -5.81 -4.42 -7.02
CA LEU A 82 -5.79 -4.53 -5.57
C LEU A 82 -7.21 -4.79 -4.99
N SER A 83 -8.26 -4.21 -5.57
CA SER A 83 -9.65 -4.51 -5.21
C SER A 83 -9.98 -6.00 -5.45
N ARG A 84 -9.48 -6.61 -6.54
CA ARG A 84 -9.60 -8.08 -6.74
C ARG A 84 -8.86 -8.90 -5.70
N MET A 85 -7.82 -8.33 -5.08
CA MET A 85 -7.10 -8.93 -3.95
C MET A 85 -7.76 -8.66 -2.59
N GLY A 86 -8.93 -8.02 -2.57
CA GLY A 86 -9.69 -7.73 -1.35
C GLY A 86 -9.32 -6.42 -0.67
N ALA A 87 -8.60 -5.52 -1.36
CA ALA A 87 -8.44 -4.16 -0.90
C ALA A 87 -9.77 -3.39 -0.96
N THR A 88 -9.89 -2.36 -0.12
CA THR A 88 -11.07 -1.52 0.01
C THR A 88 -10.78 -0.14 -0.53
N GLU A 89 -11.56 0.28 -1.53
CA GLU A 89 -11.54 1.66 -2.02
C GLU A 89 -12.14 2.61 -0.98
N VAL A 90 -11.44 3.72 -0.74
CA VAL A 90 -11.88 4.82 0.11
C VAL A 90 -11.92 6.12 -0.69
N ARG A 91 -12.80 7.05 -0.31
CA ARG A 91 -12.92 8.39 -0.90
C ARG A 91 -12.66 9.43 0.18
N GLY A 92 -11.64 10.27 0.02
CA GLY A 92 -11.24 11.24 1.03
C GLY A 92 -10.93 10.59 2.38
N ARG A 93 -11.48 11.17 3.47
CA ARG A 93 -11.25 10.67 4.82
C ARG A 93 -11.77 9.26 5.03
N VAL A 94 -10.93 8.44 5.62
CA VAL A 94 -11.16 7.04 5.96
C VAL A 94 -12.26 6.95 7.05
N ARG A 95 -13.54 6.86 6.66
CA ARG A 95 -14.65 6.68 7.61
C ARG A 95 -15.08 5.22 7.67
N GLY A 96 -14.87 4.57 8.82
CA GLY A 96 -15.31 3.19 9.03
C GLY A 96 -14.47 2.42 10.05
N ARG A 97 -14.89 1.18 10.31
CA ARG A 97 -14.05 0.14 10.93
C ARG A 97 -13.83 -0.94 9.89
N TRP A 98 -12.57 -1.22 9.58
CA TRP A 98 -12.20 -2.30 8.68
C TRP A 98 -11.73 -3.51 9.47
N PRO A 99 -11.73 -4.71 8.88
CA PRO A 99 -10.93 -5.79 9.42
C PRO A 99 -9.45 -5.40 9.44
N MET A 100 -8.73 -5.74 10.51
CA MET A 100 -7.27 -5.59 10.54
C MET A 100 -6.64 -6.27 9.30
N GLY A 101 -5.61 -5.65 8.75
CA GLY A 101 -4.92 -6.07 7.52
C GLY A 101 -5.61 -5.64 6.22
N THR A 102 -6.73 -4.91 6.28
CA THR A 102 -7.34 -4.33 5.08
C THR A 102 -6.37 -3.34 4.43
N ILE A 103 -6.16 -3.51 3.13
CA ILE A 103 -5.49 -2.51 2.29
C ILE A 103 -6.55 -1.48 1.90
N LEU A 104 -6.23 -0.21 2.13
CA LEU A 104 -7.03 0.94 1.74
C LEU A 104 -6.41 1.56 0.49
N ILE A 105 -7.25 1.91 -0.48
CA ILE A 105 -6.82 2.52 -1.74
C ILE A 105 -7.61 3.79 -1.94
N SER A 106 -6.95 4.92 -2.21
CA SER A 106 -7.66 6.09 -2.69
C SER A 106 -8.26 5.82 -4.06
N ARG A 107 -9.57 6.10 -4.21
CA ARG A 107 -10.28 5.95 -5.48
C ARG A 107 -10.00 7.09 -6.46
N GLU A 108 -9.47 8.21 -5.98
CA GLU A 108 -9.06 9.29 -6.87
C GLU A 108 -7.70 8.92 -7.46
N ASP A 109 -7.64 8.74 -8.79
CA ASP A 109 -6.40 8.56 -9.54
C ASP A 109 -5.69 9.91 -9.58
N VAL A 110 -5.13 10.30 -8.44
CA VAL A 110 -4.45 11.58 -8.28
C VAL A 110 -3.01 11.54 -8.83
N GLY A 111 -2.63 10.42 -9.43
CA GLY A 111 -1.38 10.22 -10.15
C GLY A 111 -1.38 8.88 -10.87
N PRO A 112 -0.23 8.47 -11.45
CA PRO A 112 -0.13 7.21 -12.16
C PRO A 112 -0.19 5.98 -11.24
N LEU A 113 0.05 6.11 -9.92
CA LEU A 113 -0.18 5.07 -8.92
C LEU A 113 -1.19 5.59 -7.86
N PRO A 114 -2.09 4.74 -7.33
CA PRO A 114 -3.01 5.13 -6.28
C PRO A 114 -2.27 5.30 -4.96
N ALA A 115 -2.79 6.17 -4.10
CA ALA A 115 -2.34 6.24 -2.71
C ALA A 115 -2.84 5.02 -1.92
N LEU A 116 -1.99 4.47 -1.06
CA LEU A 116 -2.21 3.20 -0.38
C LEU A 116 -2.01 3.34 1.13
N GLY A 117 -2.86 2.66 1.90
CA GLY A 117 -2.69 2.49 3.34
C GLY A 117 -3.02 1.09 3.80
N ILE A 118 -2.59 0.75 5.02
CA ILE A 118 -2.89 -0.53 5.65
C ILE A 118 -3.56 -0.26 6.99
N TYR A 119 -4.78 -0.76 7.16
CA TYR A 119 -5.46 -0.68 8.44
C TYR A 119 -4.92 -1.74 9.41
N VAL A 120 -4.27 -1.28 10.46
CA VAL A 120 -3.71 -2.09 11.55
C VAL A 120 -4.36 -1.59 12.83
N ASP A 121 -5.52 -2.15 13.22
CA ASP A 121 -6.32 -1.64 14.34
C ASP A 121 -5.46 -1.24 15.57
N PRO A 122 -5.57 0.01 16.07
CA PRO A 122 -6.52 1.07 15.71
C PRO A 122 -5.97 2.14 14.76
N ILE A 123 -4.94 1.86 13.96
CA ILE A 123 -4.24 2.84 13.13
C ILE A 123 -4.34 2.54 11.64
N VAL A 124 -4.09 3.55 10.84
CA VAL A 124 -3.74 3.42 9.42
C VAL A 124 -2.25 3.66 9.27
N VAL A 125 -1.55 2.69 8.69
CA VAL A 125 -0.14 2.79 8.32
C VAL A 125 -0.06 3.24 6.86
N GLN A 126 0.63 4.33 6.63
CA GLN A 126 0.85 4.89 5.30
C GLN A 126 2.26 5.48 5.20
N SER A 127 2.72 5.78 3.99
CA SER A 127 3.97 6.50 3.81
C SER A 127 3.82 7.64 2.82
N ASP A 128 4.38 8.77 3.20
CA ASP A 128 4.48 9.98 2.39
C ASP A 128 5.96 10.31 2.15
N GLN A 129 6.28 10.99 1.03
CA GLN A 129 7.66 11.32 0.67
C GLN A 129 8.31 12.34 1.60
N GLU A 130 7.54 13.28 2.14
CA GLU A 130 8.03 14.33 3.04
C GLU A 130 8.19 13.78 4.46
N CYS A 131 7.20 13.02 4.92
CA CYS A 131 7.11 12.62 6.31
C CYS A 131 7.53 11.17 6.61
N GLY A 132 7.77 10.35 5.59
CA GLY A 132 8.03 8.91 5.76
C GLY A 132 6.80 8.13 6.22
N VAL A 133 7.03 7.06 6.98
CA VAL A 133 5.97 6.17 7.45
C VAL A 133 5.23 6.78 8.63
N GLN A 134 3.94 7.04 8.43
CA GLN A 134 3.06 7.65 9.41
C GLN A 134 1.99 6.68 9.92
N TRP A 135 1.57 6.95 11.15
CA TRP A 135 0.40 6.36 11.76
C TRP A 135 -0.66 7.43 11.90
N SER A 136 -1.84 7.15 11.38
CA SER A 136 -2.99 8.05 11.50
C SER A 136 -4.13 7.36 12.22
N ASP A 137 -4.89 8.13 12.99
CA ASP A 137 -6.19 7.66 13.48
C ASP A 137 -7.09 7.42 12.26
N PRO A 138 -7.78 6.28 12.14
CA PRO A 138 -8.61 5.98 11.00
C PRO A 138 -9.61 7.09 10.71
N SER A 139 -10.24 7.68 11.74
CA SER A 139 -11.24 8.74 11.58
C SER A 139 -10.69 10.04 11.01
N THR A 140 -9.37 10.25 11.08
CA THR A 140 -8.68 11.42 10.56
C THR A 140 -7.70 11.09 9.44
N ALA A 141 -7.48 9.80 9.14
CA ALA A 141 -6.56 9.36 8.12
C ALA A 141 -7.03 9.86 6.76
N ASP A 142 -6.15 10.63 6.14
CA ASP A 142 -6.25 11.05 4.76
C ASP A 142 -5.33 10.14 3.96
N ILE A 143 -5.90 9.18 3.24
CA ILE A 143 -5.10 8.27 2.41
C ILE A 143 -4.57 9.01 1.21
N GLU A 144 -5.25 10.07 0.76
CA GLU A 144 -4.79 10.82 -0.39
C GLU A 144 -3.40 11.33 -0.07
N SER A 145 -3.14 11.93 1.10
CA SER A 145 -1.81 12.46 1.50
C SER A 145 -0.61 11.51 1.39
N ALA A 146 -0.80 10.20 1.28
CA ALA A 146 0.26 9.22 1.00
C ALA A 146 0.61 9.11 -0.50
N TRP A 147 0.82 10.26 -1.15
CA TRP A 147 1.02 10.34 -2.59
C TRP A 147 2.38 9.79 -3.01
N LEU A 148 2.38 9.02 -4.10
CA LEU A 148 3.59 8.46 -4.69
C LEU A 148 4.27 9.39 -5.72
N PHE A 149 3.60 10.41 -6.29
CA PHE A 149 4.07 11.03 -7.55
C PHE A 149 3.92 12.54 -7.76
N GLU A 150 3.09 13.27 -7.01
CA GLU A 150 2.69 14.61 -7.47
C GLU A 150 3.84 15.63 -7.52
N GLN A 151 4.83 15.53 -6.63
CA GLN A 151 5.91 16.53 -6.60
C GLN A 151 7.11 16.25 -7.52
N VAL A 152 7.32 15.00 -7.95
CA VAL A 152 8.50 14.66 -8.76
C VAL A 152 8.28 14.92 -10.25
N VAL A 153 7.05 14.78 -10.74
CA VAL A 153 6.74 15.02 -12.17
C VAL A 153 6.60 16.51 -12.49
N LEU A 154 6.24 17.35 -11.51
CA LEU A 154 6.06 18.78 -11.73
C LEU A 154 7.33 19.61 -11.53
N ASN A 155 8.36 19.11 -10.83
CA ASN A 155 9.59 19.87 -10.54
C ASN A 155 10.84 19.41 -11.33
N HIS A 156 10.74 18.36 -12.15
CA HIS A 156 11.86 17.85 -12.95
C HIS A 156 11.51 17.61 -14.44
N GLY A 157 10.57 18.39 -14.97
CA GLY A 157 10.40 18.58 -16.42
C GLY A 157 11.43 19.55 -16.97
#